data_AF-W2Q6D6-F1
#
_entry.id   AF-W2Q6D6-F1
#
_cell.length_a   1.000
_cell.length_b   1.000
_cell.length_c   1.000
_cell.angle_alpha   90.00
_cell.angle_beta   90.00
_cell.angle_gamma   90.00
#
_symmetry.space_group_name_H-M   'P 1'
#
loop_
_entity.id
_entity.type
_entity.pdbx_description
1 polymer ?
#
loop_
_entity_poly.entity_id
_entity_poly.type
_entity_poly.pdbx_seq_one_letter_code
_entity_poly.pdbx_strand_id
1 'polypeptide(L)'
;MKTHPVYQEHFEVMMIVAVLDNAAVHNETEDLAQDRSDLELLRLGPYSPMCNPIKGCFSVSKARIKRCLSLSHGIMFDAPYGEKTELRMQLLKRTAERCISCIDLRLVN
;
A
#
# COMPACT_ATOMS: atom_id res chain seq x y z
N MET A 1 14.62 4.92 7.39
CA MET A 1 13.85 3.91 8.15
C MET A 1 14.50 3.65 9.50
N LYS A 2 15.76 3.19 9.55
CA LYS A 2 16.49 2.98 10.82
C LYS A 2 16.75 4.25 11.65
N THR A 3 16.75 5.41 11.02
CA THR A 3 16.94 6.72 11.66
C THR A 3 15.66 7.33 12.22
N HIS A 4 14.50 6.66 12.07
CA HIS A 4 13.23 7.20 12.57
C HIS A 4 13.13 6.95 14.08
N PRO A 5 12.72 7.93 14.90
CA PRO A 5 12.73 7.79 16.37
C PRO A 5 11.94 6.57 16.87
N VAL A 6 10.74 6.36 16.33
CA VAL A 6 9.89 5.19 16.65
C VAL A 6 10.57 3.86 16.30
N TYR A 7 11.37 3.83 15.23
CA TYR A 7 12.12 2.64 14.86
C TYR A 7 13.23 2.36 15.87
N GLN A 8 14.00 3.38 16.23
CA GLN A 8 15.10 3.26 17.20
C GLN A 8 14.58 2.81 18.57
N GLU A 9 13.48 3.39 19.03
CA GLU A 9 12.93 3.13 20.37
C GLU A 9 12.31 1.74 20.52
N HIS A 10 11.69 1.20 19.48
CA HIS A 10 10.87 -0.02 19.60
C HIS A 10 11.33 -1.19 18.73
N PHE A 11 12.14 -0.96 17.70
CA PHE A 11 12.40 -1.94 16.64
C PHE A 11 13.89 -2.09 16.29
N GLU A 12 14.80 -1.31 16.88
CA GLU A 12 16.24 -1.34 16.55
C GLU A 12 16.89 -2.70 16.80
N VAL A 13 16.42 -3.41 17.82
CA VAL A 13 16.91 -4.74 18.22
C VAL A 13 16.03 -5.87 17.68
N MET A 14 14.97 -5.54 16.93
CA MET A 14 14.04 -6.53 16.38
C MET A 14 14.46 -6.93 14.96
N MET A 15 14.28 -8.22 14.65
CA MET A 15 14.40 -8.73 13.30
C MET A 15 13.25 -8.18 12.45
N ILE A 16 13.56 -7.62 11.28
CA ILE A 16 12.55 -7.20 10.31
C ILE A 16 12.10 -8.44 9.55
N VAL A 17 10.79 -8.67 9.47
CA VAL A 17 10.23 -9.71 8.59
C VAL A 17 9.51 -9.04 7.42
N ALA A 18 9.97 -9.27 6.19
CA ALA A 18 9.30 -8.80 4.98
C ALA A 18 8.41 -9.91 4.41
N VAL A 19 7.11 -9.65 4.32
CA VAL A 19 6.12 -10.61 3.78
C VAL A 19 5.93 -10.36 2.29
N LEU A 20 6.18 -11.38 1.47
CA LEU A 20 6.18 -11.29 0.00
C LEU A 20 5.12 -12.22 -0.60
N ASP A 21 4.40 -11.74 -1.62
CA ASP A 21 3.62 -12.64 -2.48
C ASP A 21 4.50 -13.25 -3.59
N ASN A 22 3.95 -14.19 -4.36
CA ASN A 22 4.70 -14.94 -5.37
C ASN A 22 4.76 -14.23 -6.74
N ALA A 23 4.65 -12.89 -6.79
CA ALA A 23 4.79 -12.17 -8.04
C ALA A 23 6.22 -12.31 -8.61
N ALA A 24 6.36 -12.46 -9.93
CA ALA A 24 7.65 -12.72 -10.56
C ALA A 24 8.72 -11.65 -10.27
N VAL A 25 8.28 -10.40 -10.04
CA VAL A 25 9.16 -9.28 -9.64
C VAL A 25 9.87 -9.52 -8.30
N HIS A 26 9.40 -10.47 -7.49
CA HIS A 26 9.98 -10.79 -6.19
C HIS A 26 10.96 -11.98 -6.22
N ASN A 27 11.21 -12.61 -7.38
CA ASN A 27 12.02 -13.82 -7.47
C ASN A 27 13.49 -13.66 -7.10
N GLU A 28 14.01 -12.44 -7.17
CA GLU A 28 15.41 -12.13 -6.84
C GLU A 28 15.54 -11.53 -5.42
N THR A 29 14.44 -11.45 -4.65
CA THR A 29 14.44 -10.73 -3.37
C THR A 29 15.31 -11.42 -2.33
N GLU A 30 15.34 -12.75 -2.35
CA GLU A 30 16.17 -13.59 -1.48
C GLU A 30 17.66 -13.33 -1.68
N ASP A 31 18.13 -13.28 -2.93
CA ASP A 31 19.53 -13.00 -3.26
C ASP A 31 19.92 -11.57 -2.83
N LEU A 32 19.02 -10.60 -3.02
CA LEU A 32 19.23 -9.21 -2.60
C LEU A 32 19.25 -9.02 -1.08
N ALA A 33 18.60 -9.92 -0.34
CA ALA A 33 18.53 -9.86 1.12
C ALA A 33 19.66 -10.61 1.83
N GLN A 34 20.49 -11.38 1.10
CA GLN A 34 21.48 -12.29 1.68
C GLN A 34 22.45 -11.62 2.66
N ASP A 35 22.87 -10.38 2.39
CA ASP A 35 23.82 -9.64 3.23
C ASP A 35 23.17 -8.91 4.43
N ARG A 36 21.85 -9.06 4.62
CA ARG A 36 21.11 -8.39 5.68
C ARG A 36 20.81 -9.33 6.85
N SER A 37 21.66 -9.28 7.87
CA SER A 37 21.47 -10.04 9.12
C SER A 37 20.25 -9.61 9.95
N ASP A 38 19.67 -8.44 9.65
CA ASP A 38 18.52 -7.87 10.34
C ASP A 38 17.18 -8.10 9.61
N LEU A 39 17.18 -8.88 8.53
CA LEU A 39 16.04 -9.08 7.65
C LEU A 39 15.77 -10.57 7.40
N GLU A 40 14.54 -10.99 7.65
CA GLU A 40 14.00 -12.30 7.25
C GLU A 40 12.91 -12.09 6.19
N LEU A 41 12.87 -12.99 5.20
CA LEU A 41 11.84 -12.98 4.16
C LEU A 41 10.82 -14.08 4.41
N LEU A 42 9.55 -13.69 4.52
CA LEU A 42 8.43 -14.63 4.60
C LEU A 42 7.71 -14.68 3.25
N ARG A 43 7.96 -15.75 2.48
CA ARG A 43 7.32 -15.95 1.19
C ARG A 43 6.00 -16.69 1.34
N LEU A 44 4.92 -16.07 0.88
CA LEU A 44 3.60 -16.66 0.96
C LEU A 44 3.40 -17.74 -0.11
N GLY A 45 2.59 -18.74 0.24
CA GLY A 45 2.14 -19.75 -0.72
C GLY A 45 1.38 -19.11 -1.90
N PRO A 46 1.35 -19.77 -3.08
CA PRO A 46 0.57 -19.30 -4.22
C PRO A 46 -0.88 -19.00 -3.83
N TYR A 47 -1.46 -17.97 -4.45
CA TYR A 47 -2.88 -17.61 -4.29
C TYR A 47 -3.34 -17.42 -2.83
N SER A 48 -2.45 -16.92 -1.95
CA SER A 48 -2.74 -16.69 -0.53
C SER A 48 -2.88 -15.20 -0.15
N PRO A 49 -3.75 -14.40 -0.82
CA PRO A 49 -3.87 -12.97 -0.55
C PRO A 49 -4.43 -12.69 0.85
N MET A 50 -5.17 -13.63 1.45
CA MET A 50 -5.67 -13.51 2.81
C MET A 50 -4.55 -13.52 3.85
N CYS A 51 -3.40 -14.12 3.52
CA CYS A 51 -2.21 -14.16 4.35
C CYS A 51 -1.29 -12.96 4.13
N ASN A 52 -1.67 -12.01 3.26
CA ASN A 52 -0.90 -10.80 2.99
C ASN A 52 -1.62 -9.55 3.56
N PRO A 53 -1.19 -9.03 4.72
CA PRO A 53 -1.84 -7.90 5.37
C PRO A 53 -1.99 -6.65 4.49
N ILE A 54 -1.05 -6.42 3.55
CA ILE A 54 -1.12 -5.24 2.66
C ILE A 54 -2.38 -5.24 1.77
N LYS A 55 -2.93 -6.42 1.46
CA LYS A 55 -4.17 -6.54 0.68
C LYS A 55 -5.36 -5.96 1.45
N GLY A 56 -5.37 -6.11 2.79
CA GLY A 56 -6.31 -5.47 3.69
C GLY A 56 -6.20 -3.94 3.66
N CYS A 57 -4.97 -3.42 3.81
CA CYS A 57 -4.68 -1.99 3.70
C CYS A 57 -5.19 -1.38 2.39
N PHE A 58 -4.92 -2.04 1.25
CA PHE A 58 -5.41 -1.60 -0.05
C PHE A 58 -6.93 -1.67 -0.18
N SER A 59 -7.57 -2.67 0.43
CA SER A 59 -9.04 -2.77 0.45
C SER A 59 -9.67 -1.56 1.15
N VAL A 60 -9.16 -1.19 2.33
CA VAL A 60 -9.64 -0.03 3.11
C VAL A 60 -9.41 1.27 2.35
N SER A 61 -8.19 1.47 1.82
CA SER A 61 -7.85 2.66 1.02
C SER A 61 -8.76 2.78 -0.21
N LYS A 62 -8.93 1.69 -0.96
CA LYS A 62 -9.82 1.64 -2.13
C LYS A 62 -11.27 1.95 -1.78
N ALA A 63 -11.78 1.42 -0.66
CA ALA A 63 -13.14 1.70 -0.20
C ALA A 63 -13.33 3.19 0.11
N ARG A 64 -12.35 3.81 0.78
CA ARG A 64 -12.38 5.24 1.11
C ARG A 64 -12.29 6.12 -0.14
N ILE A 65 -11.41 5.77 -1.09
CA ILE A 65 -11.31 6.46 -2.39
C ILE A 65 -12.65 6.38 -3.12
N LYS A 66 -13.24 5.19 -3.25
CA LYS A 66 -14.55 5.00 -3.90
C LYS A 66 -15.63 5.89 -3.29
N ARG A 67 -15.68 5.97 -1.95
CA ARG A 67 -16.63 6.84 -1.23
C ARG A 67 -16.40 8.32 -1.52
N CYS A 68 -15.17 8.79 -1.57
CA CYS A 68 -14.87 10.19 -1.90
C CYS A 68 -15.23 10.50 -3.36
N LEU A 69 -14.93 9.57 -4.28
CA LEU A 69 -15.28 9.69 -5.69
C LEU A 69 -16.79 9.72 -5.90
N SER A 70 -17.57 8.89 -5.19
CA SER A 70 -19.04 8.90 -5.24
C SER A 70 -19.68 10.15 -4.65
N LEU A 71 -18.92 11.02 -3.98
CA LEU A 71 -19.41 12.35 -3.54
C LEU A 71 -19.04 13.45 -4.55
N SER A 72 -18.25 13.13 -5.57
CA SER A 72 -17.67 14.08 -6.53
C SER A 72 -18.31 13.94 -7.93
N HIS A 73 -19.62 13.66 -7.99
CA HIS A 73 -20.34 13.37 -9.24
C HIS A 73 -20.16 14.46 -10.31
N GLY A 74 -20.20 15.74 -9.92
CA GLY A 74 -20.07 16.84 -10.88
C GLY A 74 -18.74 16.81 -11.65
N ILE A 75 -17.63 16.59 -10.95
CA ILE A 75 -16.30 16.47 -11.60
C ILE A 75 -16.22 15.18 -12.43
N MET A 76 -16.89 14.11 -11.99
CA MET A 76 -16.81 12.81 -12.63
C MET A 76 -17.61 12.73 -13.93
N PHE A 77 -18.77 13.39 -13.99
CA PHE A 77 -19.74 13.25 -15.09
C PHE A 77 -19.87 14.51 -15.95
N ASP A 78 -19.74 15.69 -15.36
CA ASP A 78 -20.07 16.98 -16.00
C ASP A 78 -18.87 17.72 -16.60
N ALA A 79 -17.70 17.06 -16.64
CA ALA A 79 -16.50 17.60 -17.25
C ALA A 79 -16.69 17.86 -18.77
N PRO A 80 -16.12 18.96 -19.32
CA PRO A 80 -16.16 19.27 -20.75
C PRO A 80 -15.62 18.13 -21.62
N TYR A 81 -16.11 18.06 -22.87
CA TYR A 81 -15.62 17.09 -23.83
C TYR A 81 -14.13 17.33 -24.12
N GLY A 82 -13.32 16.26 -24.11
CA GLY A 82 -11.86 16.36 -24.23
C GLY A 82 -11.12 16.49 -22.89
N GLU A 83 -11.76 16.95 -21.82
CA GLU A 83 -11.12 17.16 -20.51
C GLU A 83 -11.42 16.07 -19.48
N LYS A 84 -12.38 15.18 -19.77
CA LYS A 84 -12.87 14.16 -18.83
C LYS A 84 -11.77 13.29 -18.23
N THR A 85 -10.83 12.82 -19.06
CA THR A 85 -9.75 11.93 -18.60
C THR A 85 -8.84 12.65 -17.61
N GLU A 86 -8.37 13.85 -17.95
CA GLU A 86 -7.46 14.64 -17.13
C GLU A 86 -8.12 15.03 -15.79
N LEU A 87 -9.35 15.55 -15.84
CA LEU A 87 -10.08 15.94 -14.62
C LEU A 87 -10.34 14.76 -13.69
N ARG A 88 -10.68 13.58 -14.24
CA ARG A 88 -10.84 12.35 -13.44
C ARG A 88 -9.54 11.87 -12.84
N MET A 89 -8.42 11.96 -13.56
CA MET A 89 -7.10 11.58 -13.05
C MET A 89 -6.65 12.51 -11.92
N GLN A 90 -6.84 13.82 -12.07
CA GLN A 90 -6.56 14.79 -11.01
C GLN A 90 -7.42 14.55 -9.76
N LEU A 91 -8.72 14.29 -9.95
CA LEU A 91 -9.63 13.94 -8.86
C LEU A 91 -9.18 12.66 -8.15
N LEU A 92 -8.83 11.61 -8.90
CA LEU A 92 -8.36 10.35 -8.34
C LEU A 92 -7.08 10.54 -7.53
N LYS A 93 -6.10 11.29 -8.07
CA LYS A 93 -4.84 11.59 -7.39
C LYS A 93 -5.07 12.32 -6.06
N ARG A 94 -5.80 13.45 -6.08
CA ARG A 94 -6.11 14.22 -4.86
C ARG A 94 -6.88 13.39 -3.84
N THR A 95 -7.80 12.55 -4.31
CA THR A 95 -8.56 11.66 -3.44
C THR A 95 -7.67 10.60 -2.81
N ALA A 96 -6.78 9.96 -3.58
CA ALA A 96 -5.84 8.97 -3.09
C ALA A 96 -4.89 9.56 -2.04
N GLU A 97 -4.33 10.75 -2.29
CA GLU A 97 -3.48 11.48 -1.35
C GLU A 97 -4.20 11.76 -0.02
N ARG A 98 -5.47 12.18 -0.07
CA ARG A 98 -6.28 12.39 1.13
C ARG A 98 -6.67 11.09 1.83
N CYS A 99 -6.84 10.00 1.09
CA CYS A 99 -7.27 8.71 1.63
C CYS A 99 -6.13 7.89 2.19
N ILE A 100 -4.86 8.14 1.85
CA ILE A 100 -3.73 7.34 2.33
C ILE A 100 -3.64 7.30 3.86
N SER A 101 -4.08 8.37 4.52
CA SER A 101 -4.11 8.48 5.99
C SER A 101 -5.05 7.48 6.68
N CYS A 102 -5.84 6.70 5.93
CA CYS A 102 -6.67 5.63 6.48
C CYS A 102 -5.97 4.28 6.60
N ILE A 103 -4.76 4.15 6.06
CA ILE A 103 -3.92 2.99 6.28
C ILE A 103 -3.22 3.18 7.63
N ASP A 104 -3.57 2.35 8.60
CA ASP A 104 -3.01 2.39 9.95
C ASP A 104 -2.56 1.01 10.41
N LEU A 105 -1.77 0.97 11.49
CA LEU A 105 -1.16 -0.26 12.02
C LEU A 105 -2.19 -1.34 12.39
N ARG A 106 -3.43 -0.98 12.74
CA ARG A 106 -4.50 -1.94 13.10
C ARG A 106 -4.99 -2.76 11.90
N LEU A 107 -4.60 -2.37 10.68
CA LEU A 107 -4.88 -3.13 9.46
C LEU A 107 -3.84 -4.23 9.19
N VAL A 108 -2.73 -4.21 9.93
CA VAL A 108 -1.63 -5.16 9.84
C VAL A 108 -1.60 -5.93 11.16
N ASN A 109 -2.46 -6.94 11.26
CA ASN A 109 -2.46 -7.91 12.36
C ASN A 109 -1.51 -9.06 12.06
#